data_AF-A0A1Y4D140-F1
#
_entry.id   AF-A0A1Y4D140-F1
#
_cell.length_a   1.000
_cell.length_b   1.000
_cell.length_c   1.000
_cell.angle_alpha   90.00
_cell.angle_beta   90.00
_cell.angle_gamma   90.00
#
_symmetry.space_group_name_H-M   'P 1'
#
loop_
_entity.id
_entity.type
_entity.pdbx_description
1 polymer ?
#
loop_
_entity_poly.entity_id
_entity_poly.type
_entity_poly.pdbx_seq_one_letter_code
_entity_poly.pdbx_strand_id
1 'polypeptide(L)'
;MTKKKTKADEMAQVAIPATQHIEETLVKNRQVSQDCQAAGCALWRRIEQNGVDEIAADEVRAYMFRAANEVQQMMAARKPFTDRLRAVCTQFTALENAIDPKKEASPAHRCHRALTAYLKSKRAEAETTRKQLEENLVRSQKRAESRKGWNEVQRQAALSRAEERYAEGIRSLSQQTVEVELIPRPAAPEGYVELFKFWWENVGQNLSTDDLDRIFHPMLMYAKKQAAKGVFIKDCNVNYVEEPKVA
;
A
#
# COMPACT_ATOMS: atom_id res chain seq x y z
N MET A 1 -2.94 0.88 -47.32
CA MET A 1 -3.46 1.12 -45.95
C MET A 1 -2.93 0.04 -45.02
N THR A 2 -1.80 0.31 -44.38
CA THR A 2 -1.13 -0.59 -43.43
C THR A 2 -1.92 -0.59 -42.13
N LYS A 3 -2.61 -1.70 -41.83
CA LYS A 3 -3.27 -1.90 -40.54
C LYS A 3 -2.19 -1.85 -39.44
N LYS A 4 -2.21 -0.79 -38.62
CA LYS A 4 -1.48 -0.73 -37.36
C LYS A 4 -1.99 -1.88 -36.49
N LYS A 5 -1.17 -2.92 -36.30
CA LYS A 5 -1.38 -3.92 -35.24
C LYS A 5 -1.46 -3.18 -33.91
N THR A 6 -2.60 -3.30 -33.25
CA THR A 6 -2.81 -2.83 -31.87
C THR A 6 -1.90 -3.61 -30.93
N LYS A 7 -1.36 -2.96 -29.88
CA LYS A 7 -0.51 -3.57 -28.83
C LYS A 7 -1.12 -4.83 -28.16
N ALA A 8 -2.40 -5.10 -28.35
CA ALA A 8 -3.07 -6.33 -27.92
C ALA A 8 -2.67 -7.57 -28.76
N ASP A 9 -2.29 -7.40 -30.03
CA ASP A 9 -1.85 -8.49 -30.93
C ASP A 9 -0.40 -8.94 -30.69
N GLU A 10 0.31 -8.28 -29.78
CA GLU A 10 1.70 -8.58 -29.40
C GLU A 10 1.80 -9.25 -28.02
N MET A 11 0.74 -9.89 -27.54
CA MET A 11 0.89 -10.91 -26.50
C MET A 11 1.53 -12.15 -27.12
N ALA A 12 2.83 -12.04 -27.42
CA ALA A 12 3.65 -13.15 -27.86
C ALA A 12 3.40 -14.34 -26.93
N GLN A 13 3.05 -15.48 -27.51
CA GLN A 13 2.77 -16.70 -26.76
C GLN A 13 4.01 -17.06 -25.95
N VAL A 14 3.96 -16.87 -24.64
CA VAL A 14 5.08 -17.13 -23.74
C VAL A 14 5.15 -18.65 -23.49
N ALA A 15 5.64 -19.41 -24.48
CA ALA A 15 6.05 -20.81 -24.34
C ALA A 15 6.96 -21.02 -23.11
N ILE A 16 6.53 -21.85 -22.16
CA ILE A 16 7.30 -22.17 -20.96
C ILE A 16 8.34 -23.25 -21.32
N PRO A 17 9.61 -23.13 -20.88
CA PRO A 17 10.61 -24.18 -21.05
C PRO A 17 10.13 -25.51 -20.48
N ALA A 18 10.52 -26.62 -21.11
CA ALA A 18 10.18 -27.95 -20.61
C ALA A 18 10.71 -28.14 -19.19
N THR A 19 9.84 -28.57 -18.27
CA THR A 19 10.11 -28.73 -16.83
C THR A 19 11.39 -29.54 -16.56
N GLN A 20 11.67 -30.54 -17.39
CA GLN A 20 12.87 -31.36 -17.31
C GLN A 20 14.20 -30.55 -17.31
N HIS A 21 14.31 -29.50 -18.13
CA HIS A 21 15.53 -28.68 -18.18
C HIS A 21 15.75 -27.86 -16.90
N ILE A 22 14.65 -27.47 -16.24
CA ILE A 22 14.67 -26.76 -14.95
C ILE A 22 15.17 -27.72 -13.87
N GLU A 23 14.64 -28.94 -13.83
CA GLU A 23 15.03 -29.97 -12.87
C GLU A 23 16.50 -30.34 -12.99
N GLU A 24 17.00 -30.57 -14.21
CA GLU A 24 18.42 -30.88 -14.45
C GLU A 24 19.35 -29.74 -13.99
N THR A 25 18.96 -28.48 -14.23
CA THR A 25 19.71 -27.31 -13.76
C THR A 25 19.72 -27.21 -12.24
N LEU A 26 18.58 -27.48 -11.59
CA LEU A 26 18.48 -27.50 -10.12
C LEU A 26 19.37 -28.57 -9.49
N VAL A 27 19.43 -29.76 -10.08
CA VAL A 27 20.30 -30.85 -9.61
C VAL A 27 21.77 -30.45 -9.71
N LYS A 28 22.22 -29.90 -10.85
CA LYS A 28 23.60 -29.41 -11.02
C LYS A 28 23.95 -28.32 -10.00
N ASN A 29 23.07 -27.33 -9.85
CA ASN A 29 23.24 -26.24 -8.89
C ASN A 29 23.30 -26.74 -7.44
N ARG A 30 22.50 -27.75 -7.09
CA ARG A 30 22.54 -28.38 -5.76
C ARG A 30 23.90 -28.99 -5.49
N GLN A 31 24.47 -29.73 -6.44
CA GLN A 31 25.78 -30.35 -6.29
C GLN A 31 26.88 -29.29 -6.09
N VAL A 32 26.93 -28.27 -6.95
CA VAL A 32 27.90 -27.15 -6.84
C VAL A 32 27.80 -26.46 -5.47
N SER A 33 26.56 -26.21 -5.02
CA SER A 33 26.30 -25.61 -3.69
C SER A 33 26.83 -26.49 -2.56
N GLN A 34 26.62 -27.80 -2.62
CA GLN A 34 27.10 -28.75 -1.61
C GLN A 34 28.63 -28.81 -1.58
N ASP A 35 29.28 -28.85 -2.75
CA ASP A 35 30.75 -28.91 -2.84
C ASP A 35 31.40 -27.62 -2.31
N CYS A 36 30.83 -26.47 -2.68
CA CYS A 36 31.28 -25.16 -2.20
C CYS A 36 31.09 -25.02 -0.68
N GLN A 37 29.96 -25.50 -0.16
CA GLN A 37 29.68 -25.51 1.27
C GLN A 37 30.65 -26.43 2.03
N ALA A 38 30.94 -27.63 1.51
CA ALA A 38 31.89 -28.55 2.13
C ALA A 38 33.29 -27.94 2.23
N ALA A 39 33.76 -27.28 1.18
CA ALA A 39 35.03 -26.56 1.17
C ALA A 39 35.06 -25.40 2.18
N GLY A 40 33.98 -24.60 2.23
CA GLY A 40 33.85 -23.50 3.20
C GLY A 40 33.82 -23.97 4.65
N CYS A 41 33.09 -25.04 4.94
CA CYS A 41 33.07 -25.65 6.28
C CYS A 41 34.44 -26.19 6.70
N ALA A 42 35.19 -26.80 5.78
CA ALA A 42 36.56 -27.25 6.06
C ALA A 42 37.49 -26.08 6.38
N LEU A 43 37.39 -24.98 5.61
CA LEU A 43 38.15 -23.76 5.84
C LEU A 43 37.78 -23.10 7.18
N TRP A 44 36.48 -23.00 7.49
CA TRP A 44 35.98 -22.46 8.75
C TRP A 44 36.56 -23.18 9.96
N ARG A 45 36.47 -24.53 10.00
CA ARG A 45 36.99 -25.32 11.11
C ARG A 45 38.47 -25.05 11.37
N ARG A 46 39.25 -24.84 10.31
CA ARG A 46 40.69 -24.56 10.44
C ARG A 46 40.94 -23.17 11.04
N ILE A 47 40.24 -22.14 10.56
CA ILE A 47 40.43 -20.76 11.05
C ILE A 47 39.81 -20.53 12.44
N GLU A 48 38.78 -21.28 12.79
CA GLU A 48 38.19 -21.28 14.13
C GLU A 48 39.17 -21.85 15.18
N GLN A 49 39.95 -22.86 14.81
CA GLN A 49 40.93 -23.50 15.70
C GLN A 49 42.24 -22.74 15.81
N ASN A 50 42.75 -22.22 14.68
CA ASN A 50 44.11 -21.69 14.59
C ASN A 50 44.17 -20.16 14.47
N GLY A 51 43.01 -19.48 14.37
CA GLY A 51 42.93 -18.08 13.98
C GLY A 51 43.17 -17.87 12.49
N VAL A 52 43.11 -16.61 12.06
CA VAL A 52 43.37 -16.22 10.66
C VAL A 52 44.79 -15.64 10.58
N ASP A 53 45.71 -16.40 10.01
CA ASP A 53 47.04 -15.92 9.60
C ASP A 53 47.02 -15.42 8.13
N GLU A 54 48.15 -14.96 7.59
CA GLU A 54 48.21 -14.43 6.21
C GLU A 54 47.83 -15.47 5.15
N ILE A 55 48.23 -16.74 5.36
CA ILE A 55 47.93 -17.85 4.46
C ILE A 55 46.42 -18.15 4.50
N ALA A 56 45.85 -18.27 5.70
CA ALA A 56 44.42 -18.47 5.89
C ALA A 56 43.62 -17.29 5.32
N ALA A 57 44.11 -16.06 5.43
CA ALA A 57 43.47 -14.90 4.84
C ALA A 57 43.44 -14.97 3.31
N ASP A 58 44.52 -15.41 2.66
CA ASP A 58 44.53 -15.63 1.20
C ASP A 58 43.58 -16.75 0.78
N GLU A 59 43.53 -17.84 1.53
CA GLU A 59 42.59 -18.94 1.26
C GLU A 59 41.13 -18.53 1.47
N VAL A 60 40.84 -17.72 2.48
CA VAL A 60 39.51 -17.12 2.69
C VAL A 60 39.14 -16.22 1.52
N ARG A 61 40.04 -15.35 1.05
CA ARG A 61 39.80 -14.52 -0.14
C ARG A 61 39.54 -15.37 -1.39
N ALA A 62 40.34 -16.41 -1.61
CA ALA A 62 40.18 -17.31 -2.75
C ALA A 62 38.86 -18.09 -2.69
N TYR A 63 38.46 -18.55 -1.49
CA TYR A 63 37.17 -19.18 -1.25
C TYR A 63 36.02 -18.21 -1.54
N MET A 64 36.06 -17.00 -0.98
CA MET A 64 35.05 -15.97 -1.22
C MET A 64 34.90 -15.67 -2.71
N PHE A 65 36.01 -15.53 -3.44
CA PHE A 65 35.99 -15.31 -4.88
C PHE A 65 35.35 -16.49 -5.63
N ARG A 66 35.72 -17.73 -5.29
CA ARG A 66 35.14 -18.93 -5.91
C ARG A 66 33.64 -19.02 -5.63
N ALA A 67 33.24 -18.87 -4.38
CA ALA A 67 31.85 -18.90 -3.96
C ALA A 67 31.02 -17.84 -4.71
N ALA A 68 31.56 -16.62 -4.83
CA ALA A 68 30.93 -15.56 -5.63
C ALA A 68 30.78 -15.95 -7.10
N ASN A 69 31.82 -16.53 -7.71
CA ASN A 69 31.76 -16.97 -9.11
C ASN A 69 30.74 -18.10 -9.33
N GLU A 70 30.69 -19.11 -8.44
CA GLU A 70 29.68 -20.18 -8.53
C GLU A 70 28.26 -19.62 -8.44
N VAL A 71 28.02 -18.68 -7.52
CA VAL A 71 26.73 -17.98 -7.43
C VAL A 71 26.39 -17.27 -8.74
N GLN A 72 27.36 -16.59 -9.39
CA GLN A 72 27.14 -15.95 -10.69
C GLN A 72 26.79 -16.96 -11.80
N GLN A 73 27.46 -18.11 -11.85
CA GLN A 73 27.14 -19.15 -12.83
C GLN A 73 25.76 -19.77 -12.58
N MET A 74 25.44 -20.08 -11.33
CA MET A 74 24.10 -20.55 -10.93
C MET A 74 23.01 -19.51 -11.27
N MET A 75 23.31 -18.22 -11.11
CA MET A 75 22.45 -17.11 -11.54
C MET A 75 22.24 -17.10 -13.05
N ALA A 76 23.31 -17.19 -13.82
CA ALA A 76 23.25 -17.21 -15.28
C ALA A 76 22.44 -18.41 -15.80
N ALA A 77 22.65 -19.59 -15.22
CA ALA A 77 21.94 -20.81 -15.60
C ALA A 77 20.44 -20.76 -15.27
N ARG A 78 20.05 -20.19 -14.12
CA ARG A 78 18.62 -20.08 -13.75
C ARG A 78 17.88 -18.96 -14.47
N LYS A 79 18.61 -17.94 -14.94
CA LYS A 79 18.05 -16.70 -15.48
C LYS A 79 17.03 -16.91 -16.60
N PRO A 80 17.26 -17.74 -17.64
CA PRO A 80 16.30 -17.95 -18.73
C PRO A 80 14.94 -18.46 -18.23
N PHE A 81 14.94 -19.33 -17.22
CA PHE A 81 13.72 -19.87 -16.63
C PHE A 81 13.00 -18.82 -15.78
N THR A 82 13.74 -18.16 -14.89
CA THR A 82 13.15 -17.16 -13.97
C THR A 82 12.62 -15.94 -14.71
N ASP A 83 13.30 -15.49 -15.78
CA ASP A 83 12.85 -14.36 -16.57
C ASP A 83 11.58 -14.71 -17.35
N ARG A 84 11.47 -15.95 -17.85
CA ARG A 84 10.25 -16.43 -18.50
C ARG A 84 9.09 -16.55 -17.53
N LEU A 85 9.31 -17.15 -16.36
CA LEU A 85 8.29 -17.26 -15.33
C LEU A 85 7.82 -15.86 -14.89
N ARG A 86 8.76 -14.93 -14.68
CA ARG A 86 8.43 -13.53 -14.38
C ARG A 86 7.60 -12.89 -15.49
N ALA A 87 7.92 -13.16 -16.75
CA ALA A 87 7.11 -12.68 -17.88
C ALA A 87 5.68 -13.24 -17.85
N VAL A 88 5.50 -14.54 -17.57
CA VAL A 88 4.16 -15.14 -17.37
C VAL A 88 3.42 -14.50 -16.19
N CYS A 89 4.07 -14.35 -15.03
CA CYS A 89 3.48 -13.68 -13.88
C CYS A 89 3.08 -12.23 -14.21
N THR A 90 3.90 -11.53 -15.00
CA THR A 90 3.60 -10.17 -15.46
C THR A 90 2.37 -10.15 -16.35
N GLN A 91 2.17 -11.14 -17.22
CA GLN A 91 0.96 -11.26 -18.04
C GLN A 91 -0.28 -11.52 -17.18
N PHE A 92 -0.21 -12.42 -16.20
CA PHE A 92 -1.30 -12.64 -15.25
C PHE A 92 -1.66 -11.34 -14.52
N THR A 93 -0.67 -10.68 -13.93
CA THR A 93 -0.86 -9.38 -13.26
C THR A 93 -1.41 -8.31 -14.21
N ALA A 94 -1.02 -8.31 -15.48
CA ALA A 94 -1.56 -7.37 -16.47
C ALA A 94 -3.04 -7.63 -16.75
N LEU A 95 -3.45 -8.89 -16.89
CA LEU A 95 -4.84 -9.29 -17.08
C LEU A 95 -5.71 -8.94 -15.86
N GLU A 96 -5.21 -9.23 -14.65
CA GLU A 96 -5.85 -8.84 -13.39
C GLU A 96 -6.03 -7.31 -13.31
N ASN A 97 -4.96 -6.56 -13.56
CA ASN A 97 -4.97 -5.10 -13.53
C ASN A 97 -5.91 -4.48 -14.59
N ALA A 98 -6.14 -5.17 -15.71
CA ALA A 98 -7.03 -4.69 -16.75
C ALA A 98 -8.49 -4.59 -16.28
N ILE A 99 -8.87 -5.36 -15.25
CA ILE A 99 -10.24 -5.40 -14.69
C ILE A 99 -10.33 -4.98 -13.21
N ASP A 100 -9.21 -4.81 -12.52
CA ASP A 100 -9.19 -4.45 -11.09
C ASP A 100 -9.77 -3.02 -10.84
N PRO A 101 -10.82 -2.86 -10.01
CA PRO A 101 -11.40 -1.56 -9.68
C PRO A 101 -10.44 -0.60 -8.95
N LYS A 102 -9.35 -1.11 -8.37
CA LYS A 102 -8.32 -0.29 -7.72
C LYS A 102 -7.30 0.29 -8.71
N LYS A 103 -7.26 -0.18 -9.96
CA LYS A 103 -6.33 0.30 -10.98
C LYS A 103 -6.96 1.38 -11.84
N GLU A 104 -6.40 2.60 -11.81
CA GLU A 104 -6.98 3.78 -12.48
C GLU A 104 -7.30 3.59 -13.97
N ALA A 105 -6.49 2.79 -14.67
CA ALA A 105 -6.65 2.52 -16.09
C ALA A 105 -7.80 1.56 -16.42
N SER A 106 -8.28 0.76 -15.45
CA SER A 106 -9.30 -0.26 -15.71
C SER A 106 -10.68 0.37 -15.97
N PRO A 107 -11.56 -0.29 -16.74
CA PRO A 107 -12.96 0.10 -16.85
C PRO A 107 -13.68 0.07 -15.49
N ALA A 108 -13.38 -0.92 -14.64
CA ALA A 108 -13.98 -1.06 -13.33
C ALA A 108 -13.71 0.15 -12.42
N HIS A 109 -12.49 0.70 -12.46
CA HIS A 109 -12.15 1.91 -11.71
C HIS A 109 -12.96 3.13 -12.19
N ARG A 110 -13.15 3.27 -13.51
CA ARG A 110 -13.97 4.34 -14.08
C ARG A 110 -15.43 4.23 -13.63
N CYS A 111 -15.99 3.02 -13.63
CA CYS A 111 -17.34 2.76 -13.11
C CYS A 111 -17.44 3.06 -11.61
N HIS A 112 -16.47 2.59 -10.81
CA HIS A 112 -16.41 2.86 -9.37
C HIS A 112 -16.36 4.37 -9.08
N ARG A 113 -15.52 5.12 -9.82
CA ARG A 113 -15.43 6.58 -9.68
C ARG A 113 -16.74 7.27 -10.06
N ALA A 114 -17.39 6.86 -11.15
CA ALA A 114 -18.68 7.39 -11.57
C ALA A 114 -19.77 7.13 -10.52
N LEU A 115 -19.84 5.91 -9.99
CA LEU A 115 -20.76 5.56 -8.91
C LEU A 115 -20.48 6.38 -7.64
N THR A 116 -19.22 6.51 -7.25
CA THR A 116 -18.82 7.33 -6.09
C THR A 116 -19.24 8.79 -6.27
N ALA A 117 -19.06 9.36 -7.47
CA ALA A 117 -19.47 10.72 -7.77
C ALA A 117 -21.01 10.89 -7.71
N TYR A 118 -21.76 9.94 -8.26
CA TYR A 118 -23.22 9.92 -8.19
C TYR A 118 -23.71 9.86 -6.72
N LEU A 119 -23.16 8.94 -5.93
CA LEU A 119 -23.52 8.80 -4.51
C LEU A 119 -23.19 10.05 -3.70
N LYS A 120 -22.07 10.74 -4.01
CA LYS A 120 -21.74 12.06 -3.43
C LYS A 120 -22.75 13.13 -3.84
N SER A 121 -23.17 13.19 -5.09
CA SER A 121 -24.21 14.13 -5.57
C SER A 121 -25.52 13.91 -4.84
N LYS A 122 -25.99 12.65 -4.79
CA LYS A 122 -27.22 12.28 -4.10
C LYS A 122 -27.20 12.70 -2.63
N ARG A 123 -26.05 12.58 -1.96
CA ARG A 123 -25.88 13.05 -0.58
C ARG A 123 -25.95 14.57 -0.48
N ALA A 124 -25.30 15.30 -1.39
CA ALA A 124 -25.36 16.75 -1.42
C ALA A 124 -26.79 17.26 -1.68
N GLU A 125 -27.53 16.61 -2.57
CA GLU A 125 -28.94 16.89 -2.86
C GLU A 125 -29.86 16.59 -1.67
N ALA A 126 -29.62 15.48 -0.95
CA ALA A 126 -30.36 15.18 0.27
C ALA A 126 -30.11 16.24 1.36
N GLU A 127 -28.88 16.74 1.47
CA GLU A 127 -28.50 17.79 2.42
C GLU A 127 -29.10 19.15 2.04
N THR A 128 -29.10 19.53 0.77
CA THR A 128 -29.79 20.76 0.32
C THR A 128 -31.29 20.68 0.54
N THR A 129 -31.91 19.52 0.24
CA THR A 129 -33.33 19.29 0.48
C THR A 129 -33.66 19.38 1.97
N ARG A 130 -32.81 18.80 2.84
CA ARG A 130 -32.96 18.91 4.30
C ARG A 130 -32.96 20.37 4.76
N LYS A 131 -32.00 21.17 4.28
CA LYS A 131 -31.93 22.61 4.59
C LYS A 131 -33.16 23.37 4.10
N GLN A 132 -33.66 23.06 2.90
CA GLN A 132 -34.88 23.68 2.37
C GLN A 132 -36.12 23.34 3.19
N LEU A 133 -36.27 22.08 3.63
CA LEU A 133 -37.36 21.66 4.50
C LEU A 133 -37.33 22.43 5.83
N GLU A 134 -36.14 22.60 6.41
CA GLU A 134 -35.94 23.35 7.65
C GLU A 134 -36.25 24.84 7.48
N GLU A 135 -35.77 25.48 6.40
CA GLU A 135 -36.12 26.87 6.08
C GLU A 135 -37.63 27.05 5.85
N ASN A 136 -38.26 26.11 5.15
CA ASN A 136 -39.70 26.15 4.88
C ASN A 136 -40.53 25.99 6.16
N LEU A 137 -40.07 25.16 7.10
CA LEU A 137 -40.67 25.04 8.42
C LEU A 137 -40.60 26.39 9.15
N VAL A 138 -39.39 26.97 9.27
CA VAL A 138 -39.18 28.27 9.94
C VAL A 138 -40.02 29.39 9.31
N ARG A 139 -40.06 29.47 7.98
CA ARG A 139 -40.89 30.47 7.26
C ARG A 139 -42.38 30.23 7.51
N SER A 140 -42.82 28.98 7.60
CA SER A 140 -44.23 28.65 7.85
C SER A 140 -44.64 28.98 9.29
N GLN A 141 -43.76 28.72 10.26
CA GLN A 141 -43.95 29.09 11.65
C GLN A 141 -44.07 30.62 11.82
N LYS A 142 -43.09 31.39 11.29
CA LYS A 142 -43.13 32.85 11.31
C LYS A 142 -44.40 33.44 10.69
N ARG A 143 -44.86 32.86 9.58
CA ARG A 143 -46.12 33.28 8.92
C ARG A 143 -47.35 32.97 9.75
N ALA A 144 -47.39 31.82 10.45
CA ALA A 144 -48.51 31.45 11.32
C ALA A 144 -48.57 32.38 12.54
N GLU A 145 -47.43 32.70 13.15
CA GLU A 145 -47.31 33.59 14.31
C GLU A 145 -47.66 35.05 13.96
N SER A 146 -47.17 35.54 12.82
CA SER A 146 -47.35 36.95 12.42
C SER A 146 -48.73 37.27 11.84
N ARG A 147 -49.63 36.29 11.69
CA ARG A 147 -50.92 36.49 11.02
C ARG A 147 -51.96 37.12 11.95
N LYS A 148 -52.30 38.37 11.64
CA LYS A 148 -53.35 39.14 12.35
C LYS A 148 -54.73 38.55 12.04
N GLY A 149 -55.58 38.44 13.08
CA GLY A 149 -56.96 37.96 12.97
C GLY A 149 -57.17 36.45 13.12
N TRP A 150 -56.10 35.66 13.33
CA TRP A 150 -56.22 34.23 13.63
C TRP A 150 -56.38 33.98 15.14
N ASN A 151 -57.22 33.01 15.49
CA ASN A 151 -57.33 32.51 16.87
C ASN A 151 -56.27 31.43 17.16
N GLU A 152 -56.15 31.04 18.43
CA GLU A 152 -55.11 30.10 18.87
C GLU A 152 -55.22 28.73 18.18
N VAL A 153 -56.44 28.22 18.02
CA VAL A 153 -56.70 26.94 17.34
C VAL A 153 -56.26 26.98 15.88
N GLN A 154 -56.48 28.09 15.17
CA GLN A 154 -56.06 28.27 13.78
C GLN A 154 -54.53 28.36 13.65
N ARG A 155 -53.86 29.03 14.57
CA ARG A 155 -52.38 29.10 14.60
C ARG A 155 -51.79 27.71 14.86
N GLN A 156 -52.30 27.01 15.88
CA GLN A 156 -51.83 25.68 16.23
C GLN A 156 -52.06 24.67 15.10
N ALA A 157 -53.21 24.72 14.43
CA ALA A 157 -53.47 23.87 13.27
C ALA A 157 -52.51 24.16 12.10
N ALA A 158 -52.12 25.41 11.88
CA ALA A 158 -51.16 25.78 10.83
C ALA A 158 -49.72 25.35 11.17
N LEU A 159 -49.33 25.44 12.45
CA LEU A 159 -48.05 24.94 12.95
C LEU A 159 -47.97 23.41 12.81
N SER A 160 -48.99 22.67 13.27
CA SER A 160 -49.06 21.20 13.13
C SER A 160 -48.93 20.76 11.67
N ARG A 161 -49.64 21.41 10.74
CA ARG A 161 -49.52 21.12 9.30
C ARG A 161 -48.13 21.45 8.73
N ALA A 162 -47.43 22.44 9.27
CA ALA A 162 -46.07 22.74 8.85
C ALA A 162 -45.09 21.67 9.35
N GLU A 163 -45.24 21.24 10.60
CA GLU A 163 -44.45 20.18 11.23
C GLU A 163 -44.68 18.81 10.59
N GLU A 164 -45.93 18.45 10.28
CA GLU A 164 -46.27 17.20 9.59
C GLU A 164 -45.60 17.12 8.21
N ARG A 165 -45.64 18.21 7.42
CA ARG A 165 -44.96 18.28 6.12
C ARG A 165 -43.45 18.18 6.24
N TYR A 166 -42.87 18.82 7.26
CA TYR A 166 -41.45 18.69 7.55
C TYR A 166 -41.08 17.24 7.91
N ALA A 167 -41.82 16.63 8.85
CA ALA A 167 -41.60 15.27 9.29
C ALA A 167 -41.75 14.25 8.14
N GLU A 168 -42.73 14.44 7.26
CA GLU A 168 -42.89 13.63 6.05
C GLU A 168 -41.71 13.78 5.10
N GLY A 169 -41.25 15.02 4.86
CA GLY A 169 -40.06 15.28 4.05
C GLY A 169 -38.79 14.62 4.60
N ILE A 170 -38.57 14.70 5.92
CA ILE A 170 -37.43 14.05 6.58
C ILE A 170 -37.53 12.52 6.50
N ARG A 171 -38.72 11.93 6.71
CA ARG A 171 -38.94 10.48 6.55
C ARG A 171 -38.61 10.03 5.13
N SER A 172 -39.05 10.76 4.11
CA SER A 172 -38.73 10.45 2.72
C SER A 172 -37.22 10.50 2.44
N LEU A 173 -36.52 11.53 2.96
CA LEU A 173 -35.06 11.63 2.84
C LEU A 173 -34.32 10.47 3.54
N SER A 174 -34.80 10.04 4.72
CA SER A 174 -34.18 8.92 5.45
C SER A 174 -34.27 7.57 4.73
N GLN A 175 -35.24 7.40 3.82
CA GLN A 175 -35.33 6.17 3.01
C GLN A 175 -34.32 6.15 1.85
N GLN A 176 -33.73 7.30 1.51
CA GLN A 176 -32.81 7.45 0.38
C GLN A 176 -31.33 7.55 0.80
N THR A 177 -31.01 7.18 2.05
CA THR A 177 -29.67 7.33 2.63
C THR A 177 -28.61 6.57 1.86
N VAL A 178 -27.46 7.21 1.71
CA VAL A 178 -26.23 6.62 1.17
C VAL A 178 -25.36 6.19 2.35
N GLU A 179 -24.88 4.94 2.35
CA GLU A 179 -23.93 4.44 3.34
C GLU A 179 -22.59 5.19 3.24
N VAL A 180 -21.98 5.49 4.38
CA VAL A 180 -20.76 6.29 4.45
C VAL A 180 -19.70 5.63 5.31
N GLU A 181 -18.45 5.75 4.86
CA GLU A 181 -17.25 5.41 5.60
C GLU A 181 -16.50 6.70 5.96
N LEU A 182 -15.98 6.78 7.19
CA LEU A 182 -15.15 7.88 7.64
C LEU A 182 -13.70 7.61 7.23
N ILE A 183 -13.22 8.37 6.25
CA ILE A 183 -11.83 8.27 5.77
C ILE A 183 -11.03 9.44 6.33
N PRO A 184 -10.02 9.21 7.19
CA PRO A 184 -9.18 10.28 7.70
C PRO A 184 -8.37 10.91 6.56
N ARG A 185 -8.41 12.24 6.46
CA ARG A 185 -7.61 13.02 5.51
C ARG A 185 -6.99 14.22 6.24
N PRO A 186 -5.65 14.27 6.41
CA PRO A 186 -4.97 15.43 6.96
C PRO A 186 -5.26 16.69 6.16
N ALA A 187 -5.56 17.80 6.83
CA ALA A 187 -5.75 19.11 6.20
C ALA A 187 -4.42 19.85 5.95
N ALA A 188 -3.36 19.47 6.67
CA ALA A 188 -2.01 20.04 6.59
C ALA A 188 -0.97 18.95 6.91
N PRO A 189 0.33 19.14 6.59
CA PRO A 189 1.39 18.17 6.88
C PRO A 189 1.43 17.69 8.33
N GLU A 190 1.16 18.58 9.29
CA GLU A 190 1.13 18.28 10.72
C GLU A 190 0.07 17.22 11.07
N GLY A 191 -1.01 17.13 10.29
CA GLY A 191 -2.03 16.10 10.50
C GLY A 191 -1.52 14.68 10.25
N TYR A 192 -0.49 14.48 9.41
CA TYR A 192 0.16 13.17 9.27
C TYR A 192 0.92 12.78 10.54
N VAL A 193 1.49 13.75 11.27
CA VAL A 193 2.14 13.50 12.56
C VAL A 193 1.10 13.07 13.59
N GLU A 194 -0.08 13.69 13.61
CA GLU A 194 -1.16 13.27 14.51
C GLU A 194 -1.68 11.86 14.20
N LEU A 195 -1.84 11.51 12.92
CA LEU A 195 -2.16 10.13 12.53
C LEU A 195 -1.07 9.14 12.95
N PHE A 196 0.19 9.52 12.80
CA PHE A 196 1.33 8.72 13.23
C PHE A 196 1.32 8.50 14.75
N LYS A 197 1.13 9.55 15.55
CA LYS A 197 1.03 9.47 17.02
C LYS A 197 -0.09 8.53 17.44
N PHE A 198 -1.29 8.71 16.87
CA PHE A 198 -2.44 7.85 17.14
C PHE A 198 -2.13 6.38 16.82
N TRP A 199 -1.54 6.09 15.67
CA TRP A 199 -1.14 4.74 15.32
C TRP A 199 -0.03 4.18 16.23
N TRP A 200 0.96 5.01 16.58
CA TRP A 200 2.07 4.62 17.44
C TRP A 200 1.59 4.20 18.83
N GLU A 201 0.72 5.00 19.45
CA GLU A 201 0.16 4.75 20.79
C GLU A 201 -0.68 3.48 20.84
N ASN A 202 -1.39 3.14 19.77
CA ASN A 202 -2.32 2.00 19.75
C ASN A 202 -1.70 0.71 19.20
N VAL A 203 -0.73 0.81 18.29
CA VAL A 203 -0.15 -0.34 17.57
C VAL A 203 1.37 -0.27 17.58
N GLY A 204 1.94 0.84 17.09
CA GLY A 204 3.36 0.92 16.74
C GLY A 204 4.32 0.59 17.89
N GLN A 205 4.08 1.11 19.10
CA GLN A 205 4.96 0.92 20.25
C GLN A 205 5.07 -0.54 20.73
N ASN A 206 4.11 -1.39 20.36
CA ASN A 206 4.03 -2.79 20.79
C ASN A 206 4.57 -3.77 19.75
N LEU A 207 5.15 -3.27 18.65
CA LEU A 207 5.70 -4.10 17.59
C LEU A 207 7.10 -4.63 17.95
N SER A 208 7.49 -5.73 17.29
CA SER A 208 8.84 -6.27 17.37
C SER A 208 9.87 -5.32 16.74
N THR A 209 11.13 -5.45 17.12
CA THR A 209 12.23 -4.68 16.53
C THR A 209 12.32 -4.87 15.01
N ASP A 210 12.14 -6.10 14.53
CA ASP A 210 12.22 -6.42 13.09
C ASP A 210 11.10 -5.74 12.29
N ASP A 211 9.89 -5.69 12.87
CA ASP A 211 8.77 -4.99 12.24
C ASP A 211 8.96 -3.48 12.26
N LEU A 212 9.48 -2.93 13.37
CA LEU A 212 9.82 -1.52 13.46
C LEU A 212 10.88 -1.15 12.44
N ASP A 213 11.97 -1.91 12.33
CA ASP A 213 13.03 -1.66 11.35
C ASP A 213 12.49 -1.68 9.92
N ARG A 214 11.57 -2.60 9.62
CA ARG A 214 10.92 -2.68 8.30
C ARG A 214 10.01 -1.49 8.03
N ILE A 215 9.17 -1.10 8.99
CA ILE A 215 8.21 0.00 8.84
C ILE A 215 8.93 1.35 8.74
N PHE A 216 9.95 1.55 9.58
CA PHE A 216 10.72 2.78 9.65
C PHE A 216 11.95 2.79 8.74
N HIS A 217 12.14 1.78 7.90
CA HIS A 217 13.32 1.66 7.03
C HIS A 217 13.66 2.96 6.27
N PRO A 218 12.71 3.66 5.63
CA PRO A 218 13.04 4.92 4.95
C PRO A 218 13.57 6.01 5.90
N MET A 219 13.02 6.11 7.11
CA MET A 219 13.42 7.08 8.14
C MET A 219 14.80 6.74 8.69
N LEU A 220 15.05 5.46 9.00
CA LEU A 220 16.35 4.95 9.46
C LEU A 220 17.43 5.18 8.40
N MET A 221 17.15 4.88 7.13
CA MET A 221 18.09 5.11 6.03
C MET A 221 18.38 6.58 5.80
N TYR A 222 17.37 7.45 5.95
CA TYR A 222 17.59 8.89 5.91
C TYR A 222 18.49 9.35 7.06
N ALA A 223 18.24 8.91 8.30
CA ALA A 223 19.07 9.23 9.47
C ALA A 223 20.51 8.73 9.29
N LYS A 224 20.71 7.51 8.79
CA LYS A 224 22.04 6.96 8.44
C LYS A 224 22.76 7.83 7.41
N LYS A 225 22.07 8.26 6.34
CA LYS A 225 22.66 9.14 5.31
C LYS A 225 23.02 10.52 5.86
N GLN A 226 22.27 11.04 6.81
CA GLN A 226 22.57 12.31 7.48
C GLN A 226 23.73 12.18 8.46
N ALA A 227 23.83 11.07 9.18
CA ALA A 227 24.96 10.75 10.05
C ALA A 227 26.29 10.67 9.28
N ALA A 228 26.27 10.12 8.05
CA ALA A 228 27.44 10.14 7.16
C ALA A 228 27.91 11.56 6.78
N LYS A 229 27.05 12.58 6.95
CA LYS A 229 27.39 14.01 6.78
C LYS A 229 27.68 14.72 8.11
N GLY A 230 27.77 13.97 9.22
CA GLY A 230 27.99 14.52 10.56
C GLY A 230 26.73 15.07 11.24
N VAL A 231 25.53 14.82 10.71
CA VAL A 231 24.27 15.26 11.34
C VAL A 231 23.64 14.09 12.08
N PHE A 232 23.57 14.21 13.41
CA PHE A 232 23.08 13.15 14.31
C PHE A 232 21.83 13.58 15.06
N ILE A 233 20.94 12.62 15.32
CA ILE A 233 19.85 12.79 16.28
C ILE A 233 20.46 12.73 17.68
N LYS A 234 20.20 13.76 18.51
CA LYS A 234 20.68 13.83 19.89
C LYS A 234 19.54 13.48 20.84
N ASP A 235 19.36 12.20 21.10
CA ASP A 235 18.35 11.67 22.02
C ASP A 235 18.91 10.43 22.73
N CYS A 236 18.53 10.19 23.99
CA CYS A 236 19.04 9.04 24.76
C CYS A 236 18.58 7.68 24.21
N ASN A 237 17.54 7.66 23.37
CA ASN A 237 16.99 6.44 22.77
C ASN A 237 17.62 6.11 21.40
N VAL A 238 18.56 6.92 20.89
CA VAL A 238 19.17 6.72 19.58
C VAL A 238 20.69 6.68 19.68
N ASN A 239 21.29 5.53 19.34
CA ASN A 239 22.74 5.33 19.33
C ASN A 239 23.23 5.00 17.91
N TYR A 240 24.41 5.51 17.56
CA TYR A 240 25.11 5.20 16.31
C TYR A 240 26.31 4.30 16.61
N VAL A 241 26.38 3.15 15.95
CA VAL A 241 27.44 2.13 16.13
C VAL A 241 28.31 2.07 14.87
N GLU A 242 29.63 1.97 15.04
CA GLU A 242 30.59 1.83 13.95
C GLU A 242 30.75 0.35 13.56
N GLU A 243 30.45 0.01 12.29
CA GLU A 243 30.63 -1.34 11.74
C GLU A 243 31.64 -1.32 10.58
N PRO A 244 32.62 -2.25 10.55
CA PRO A 244 33.56 -2.38 9.44
C PRO A 244 32.85 -2.67 8.12
N LYS A 245 33.33 -2.06 7.02
CA LYS A 245 32.86 -2.40 5.67
C LYS A 245 33.54 -3.68 5.20
N VAL A 246 32.78 -4.76 5.08
CA VAL A 246 33.21 -5.98 4.39
C VAL A 246 32.87 -5.83 2.91
N ALA A 247 33.87 -5.94 2.04
CA ALA A 247 33.74 -5.85 0.58
C ALA A 247 33.31 -7.18 -0.04
#